data_AF-A0A7K1V9W3-F1
#
_entry.id   AF-A0A7K1V9W3-F1
#
_cell.length_a   1.000
_cell.length_b   1.000
_cell.length_c   1.000
_cell.angle_alpha   90.00
_cell.angle_beta   90.00
_cell.angle_gamma   90.00
#
_symmetry.space_group_name_H-M   'P 1'
#
loop_
_entity.id
_entity.type
_entity.pdbx_description
1 polymer ?
#
loop_
_entity_poly.entity_id
_entity_poly.type
_entity_poly.pdbx_seq_one_letter_code
_entity_poly.pdbx_strand_id
1 'polypeptide(L)' 'MTPDEIWQAVATERRTLHDQLAPLTEAQWNHESLCESWRIRDVVAHPSPPCCCSPPAVRTGAVRGRLSLSAAGFRC' A
#
# COMPACT_ATOMS: atom_id res chain seq x y z
N MET A 1 -23.48 -6.28 13.29
CA MET A 1 -22.88 -5.24 12.45
C MET A 1 -23.35 -5.46 11.02
N THR A 2 -24.09 -4.52 10.44
CA THR A 2 -24.54 -4.56 9.05
C THR A 2 -23.38 -4.20 8.11
N PRO A 3 -23.47 -4.53 6.81
CA PRO A 3 -22.48 -4.08 5.82
C PRO A 3 -22.27 -2.56 5.84
N ASP A 4 -23.34 -1.77 6.01
CA ASP A 4 -23.24 -0.31 6.10
C ASP A 4 -22.47 0.14 7.35
N GLU A 5 -22.73 -0.48 8.50
CA GLU A 5 -21.99 -0.20 9.73
C GLU A 5 -20.49 -0.53 9.57
N ILE A 6 -20.16 -1.64 8.89
CA ILE A 6 -18.77 -2.00 8.57
C ILE A 6 -18.13 -0.92 7.68
N TRP A 7 -18.81 -0.50 6.62
CA TRP A 7 -18.26 0.50 5.70
C TRP A 7 -18.11 1.88 6.34
N GLN A 8 -18.99 2.27 7.26
CA GLN A 8 -18.85 3.49 8.04
C GLN A 8 -17.63 3.43 8.99
N ALA A 9 -17.41 2.28 9.62
CA ALA A 9 -16.20 2.06 10.44
C ALA A 9 -14.93 2.16 9.57
N VAL A 10 -14.88 1.47 8.43
CA VAL A 10 -13.74 1.55 7.49
C VAL A 10 -13.47 2.98 7.02
N ALA A 11 -14.52 3.74 6.68
CA ALA A 11 -14.36 5.13 6.24
C ALA A 11 -13.82 6.02 7.37
N THR A 12 -14.22 5.75 8.62
CA THR A 12 -13.74 6.47 9.80
C THR A 12 -12.25 6.19 10.03
N GLU A 13 -11.86 4.92 10.06
CA GLU A 13 -10.45 4.54 10.24
C GLU A 13 -9.55 5.09 9.14
N ARG A 14 -10.02 5.10 7.88
CA ARG A 14 -9.26 5.69 6.75
C ARG A 14 -9.06 7.19 6.89
N ARG A 15 -10.05 7.93 7.40
CA ARG A 15 -9.91 9.38 7.69
C ARG A 15 -8.93 9.62 8.83
N THR A 16 -9.06 8.87 9.91
CA THR A 16 -8.13 8.94 11.05
C THR A 16 -6.69 8.67 10.61
N LEU A 17 -6.47 7.66 9.76
CA LEU A 17 -5.16 7.37 9.20
C LEU A 17 -4.65 8.51 8.31
N HIS A 18 -5.51 9.07 7.44
CA HIS A 18 -5.15 10.23 6.61
C HIS A 18 -4.69 11.42 7.45
N ASP A 19 -5.42 11.76 8.51
CA ASP A 19 -5.11 12.93 9.35
C ASP A 19 -3.79 12.75 10.11
N GLN A 20 -3.40 11.51 10.43
CA GLN A 20 -2.09 11.20 11.01
C GLN A 20 -0.94 11.33 9.99
N LEU A 21 -1.20 11.00 8.72
CA LEU A 21 -0.20 11.00 7.66
C LEU A 21 -0.05 12.37 6.97
N ALA A 22 -1.09 13.19 6.96
CA ALA A 22 -1.12 14.51 6.34
C ALA A 22 0.01 15.47 6.77
N PRO A 23 0.43 15.55 8.05
CA PRO A 23 1.50 16.45 8.47
C PRO A 23 2.91 15.88 8.25
N LEU A 24 3.06 14.64 7.77
CA LEU A 24 4.38 14.03 7.61
C LEU A 24 5.19 14.69 6.49
N THR A 25 6.44 15.03 6.81
CA THR A 25 7.42 15.56 5.86
C THR A 25 7.98 14.45 4.96
N GLU A 26 8.56 14.83 3.81
CA GLU A 26 9.20 13.87 2.90
C GLU A 26 10.31 13.04 3.59
N ALA A 27 11.05 13.63 4.51
CA ALA A 27 12.06 12.91 5.28
C ALA A 27 11.44 11.83 6.18
N GLN A 28 10.32 12.14 6.83
CA GLN A 28 9.58 11.17 7.65
C GLN A 28 8.95 10.07 6.80
N TRP A 29 8.39 10.41 5.62
CA TRP A 29 7.87 9.41 4.69
C TRP A 29 8.90 8.37 4.22
N ASN A 30 10.17 8.77 4.14
CA ASN A 30 11.28 7.91 3.75
C ASN A 30 11.95 7.19 4.94
N HIS A 31 11.49 7.41 6.17
CA HIS A 31 12.02 6.75 7.36
C HIS A 31 11.70 5.25 7.35
N GLU A 32 12.59 4.44 7.90
CA GLU A 32 12.37 3.00 8.06
C GLU A 32 11.24 2.75 9.06
N SER A 33 10.36 1.84 8.70
CA SER A 33 9.28 1.38 9.57
C SER A 33 9.76 0.25 10.47
N LEU A 34 8.90 -0.17 11.41
CA LEU A 34 9.13 -1.38 12.21
C LEU A 34 8.99 -2.67 11.39
N CYS A 35 8.39 -2.61 10.20
CA CYS A 35 8.44 -3.71 9.25
C CYS A 35 9.82 -3.68 8.58
N GLU A 36 10.59 -4.75 8.79
CA GLU A 36 11.94 -4.86 8.25
C GLU A 36 11.96 -4.55 6.74
N SER A 37 12.92 -3.72 6.33
CA SER A 37 13.14 -3.31 4.94
C SER A 37 12.03 -2.45 4.31
N TRP A 38 11.05 -1.95 5.07
CA TRP A 38 9.97 -1.11 4.53
C TRP A 38 10.05 0.31 5.08
N ARG A 39 9.89 1.31 4.22
CA ARG A 39 9.71 2.71 4.64
C ARG A 39 8.26 2.94 5.04
N ILE A 40 8.00 4.04 5.76
CA ILE A 40 6.63 4.46 6.10
C ILE A 40 5.72 4.52 4.87
N ARG A 41 6.21 5.03 3.72
CA ARG A 41 5.45 5.03 2.47
C ARG A 41 5.09 3.66 1.91
N ASP A 42 5.97 2.67 2.09
CA ASP A 42 5.75 1.31 1.58
C ASP A 42 4.66 0.61 2.41
N VAL A 43 4.70 0.82 3.74
CA VAL A 43 3.67 0.32 4.67
C VAL A 43 2.31 0.93 4.36
N VAL A 44 2.23 2.25 4.14
CA VAL A 44 0.97 2.94 3.82
C VAL A 44 0.42 2.51 2.46
N ALA A 45 1.28 2.18 1.49
CA ALA A 45 0.85 1.71 0.18
C ALA A 45 0.28 0.29 0.20
N HIS A 46 0.74 -0.59 1.12
CA HIS A 46 0.32 -1.99 1.20
C HIS A 46 -1.21 -2.22 1.25
N PRO A 47 -1.99 -1.56 2.12
CA PRO A 47 -3.43 -1.77 2.21
C PRO A 47 -4.22 -1.15 1.04
N SER A 48 -3.59 -0.30 0.22
CA SER A 48 -4.22 0.27 -0.96
C SER A 48 -4.01 -0.67 -2.15
N PRO A 49 -5.07 -1.29 -2.71
CA PRO A 49 -4.91 -1.99 -3.97
C PRO A 49 -4.41 -0.99 -5.03
N PRO A 50 -3.44 -1.37 -5.89
CA PRO A 50 -2.99 -0.49 -6.95
C PRO A 50 -4.17 -0.21 -7.87
N CYS A 51 -4.74 1.00 -7.76
CA CYS A 51 -5.89 1.45 -8.53
C CYS A 51 -5.59 1.53 -10.04
N CYS A 52 -4.31 1.53 -10.42
CA CYS A 52 -3.84 1.65 -11.80
C CYS A 52 -3.65 0.29 -12.50
N CYS A 53 -3.83 -0.85 -11.83
CA CYS A 53 -3.77 -2.15 -12.48
C CYS A 53 -5.03 -2.38 -13.36
N SER A 54 -5.12 -1.64 -14.46
CA SER A 54 -5.76 -2.19 -15.65
C SER A 54 -4.97 -3.44 -16.05
N PRO A 55 -5.59 -4.60 -16.34
CA PRO A 55 -4.85 -5.75 -16.84
C PRO A 55 -4.79 -5.70 -18.37
N PRO A 56 -3.66 -5.26 -18.98
CA PRO A 56 -3.30 -5.78 -20.29
C PRO A 56 -2.00 -6.58 -20.19
N ALA A 57 -2.09 -7.82 -20.67
CA ALA A 57 -0.98 -8.67 -21.10
C ALA A 57 -0.08 -9.33 -20.02
N VAL A 58 -0.67 -10.18 -19.16
CA VAL A 58 0.02 -11.42 -18.74
C VAL A 58 -0.28 -12.51 -19.78
N ARG A 59 0.63 -12.71 -20.75
CA ARG A 59 0.65 -13.93 -21.58
C ARG A 59 2.02 -14.57 -21.72
N THR A 60 3.12 -13.99 -21.26
CA THR A 60 4.44 -14.61 -21.47
C THR A 60 5.33 -14.48 -20.25
N GLY A 61 5.72 -15.63 -19.68
CA GLY A 61 6.79 -15.72 -18.68
C GLY A 61 6.55 -16.78 -17.61
N ALA A 62 6.44 -18.05 -17.99
CA ALA A 62 6.51 -19.15 -17.04
C ALA A 62 7.94 -19.30 -16.45
N VAL A 63 8.00 -19.72 -15.18
CA VAL A 63 9.15 -20.36 -14.48
C VAL A 63 10.34 -19.46 -14.09
N ARG A 64 10.30 -18.95 -12.85
CA ARG A 64 11.21 -19.39 -11.77
C ARG A 64 10.76 -18.80 -10.43
N GLY A 65 10.57 -19.67 -9.45
CA GLY A 65 10.16 -19.32 -8.10
C GLY A 65 11.09 -18.29 -7.47
N ARG A 66 10.46 -17.24 -6.94
CA ARG A 66 10.78 -16.47 -5.72
C ARG A 66 9.92 -15.21 -5.80
N LEU A 67 8.79 -15.21 -5.08
CA LEU A 67 8.13 -13.96 -4.71
C LEU A 67 9.03 -13.29 -3.65
N SER A 68 10.05 -12.59 -4.14
CA SER A 68 10.73 -11.56 -3.36
C SER A 68 10.07 -10.25 -3.76
N LEU A 69 9.30 -9.66 -2.85
CA LEU A 69 8.72 -8.32 -3.02
C LEU A 69 9.77 -7.21 -2.81
N SER A 70 11.06 -7.54 -2.79
CA SER A 70 12.12 -6.55 -2.95
C SER A 70 12.32 -6.25 -4.43
N ALA A 71 12.09 -4.99 -4.80
CA ALA A 71 12.28 -4.41 -6.13
C ALA A 71 11.12 -4.55 -7.12
N ALA A 72 9.93 -4.12 -6.73
CA ALA A 72 9.06 -3.41 -7.67
C ALA A 72 9.08 -1.94 -7.26
N GLY A 73 9.98 -1.16 -7.86
CA GLY A 73 9.88 0.29 -7.79
C GLY A 73 8.51 0.69 -8.33
N PHE A 74 7.63 1.13 -7.44
CA PHE A 74 6.35 1.71 -7.79
C PHE A 74 6.60 3.03 -8.53
N ARG A 75 6.80 2.91 -9.84
CA ARG A 75 6.58 4.00 -10.78
C ARG A 75 5.22 3.74 -11.44
N CYS A 76 4.44 4.80 -11.50
CA CYS A 76 3.15 4.84 -12.20
C CYS A 76 3.26 4.33 -13.63
#